data_AF-A0A2H0JE73-F1
#
_entry.id   AF-A0A2H0JE73-F1
#
_cell.length_a   1.000
_cell.length_b   1.000
_cell.length_c   1.000
_cell.angle_alpha   90.00
_cell.angle_beta   90.00
_cell.angle_gamma   90.00
#
_symmetry.space_group_name_H-M   'P 1'
#
loop_
_entity.id
_entity.type
_entity.pdbx_description
1 polymer ?
#
loop_
_entity_poly.entity_id
_entity_poly.type
_entity_poly.pdbx_seq_one_letter_code
_entity_poly.pdbx_strand_id
1 'polypeptide(L)'
;MNTETNPNAPLPCHATRWRVATLFCLILLALAGATGMSMMEQFKAQLTHLQGKLKSVPQLKYIAVLNDEQHQPALLVTFDPQDGYMQIQRLSNVKEGPEDSMQLWALDESDQPLSLGVVAPGIKTAQLRTTDQVLSLARRLAISVENKGGVEPGRMPRLPYLFTGSVIQKAL
;
A
#
# COMPACT_ATOMS: atom_id res chain seq x y z
N MET A 1 63.50 -71.20 14.71
CA MET A 1 64.41 -70.05 14.63
C MET A 1 64.70 -69.80 13.15
N ASN A 2 64.32 -68.72 12.47
CA ASN A 2 63.91 -67.37 12.88
C ASN A 2 63.03 -66.73 11.78
N THR A 3 62.17 -65.82 12.22
CA THR A 3 61.40 -64.85 11.45
C THR A 3 62.31 -63.77 10.84
N GLU A 4 62.12 -63.42 9.57
CA GLU A 4 62.49 -62.10 9.04
C GLU A 4 61.31 -61.49 8.28
N THR A 5 60.68 -60.52 8.94
CA THR A 5 59.71 -59.59 8.36
C THR A 5 60.46 -58.52 7.58
N ASN A 6 60.22 -58.45 6.27
CA ASN A 6 60.75 -57.41 5.38
C ASN A 6 59.91 -56.12 5.51
N PRO A 7 60.47 -54.97 5.95
CA PRO A 7 59.68 -53.80 6.33
C PRO A 7 59.47 -52.76 5.21
N ASN A 8 59.70 -53.07 3.93
CA ASN A 8 59.52 -52.10 2.84
C ASN A 8 58.70 -52.65 1.68
N ALA A 9 57.38 -52.66 1.85
CA ALA A 9 56.45 -52.69 0.73
C ALA A 9 56.14 -51.23 0.33
N PRO A 10 56.48 -50.77 -0.89
CA PRO A 10 56.05 -49.45 -1.35
C PRO A 10 54.52 -49.42 -1.43
N LEU A 11 53.91 -48.43 -0.80
CA LEU A 11 52.46 -48.25 -0.78
C LEU A 11 51.94 -48.17 -2.24
N PRO A 12 50.87 -48.91 -2.59
CA PRO A 12 50.34 -48.91 -3.95
C PRO A 12 49.91 -47.50 -4.38
N CYS A 13 50.60 -46.91 -5.36
CA CYS A 13 50.38 -45.55 -5.86
C CYS A 13 48.93 -45.24 -6.29
N HIS A 14 48.12 -46.26 -6.60
CA HIS A 14 46.72 -46.09 -7.00
C HIS A 14 45.78 -45.85 -5.81
N ALA A 15 46.04 -46.43 -4.63
CA ALA A 15 45.22 -46.27 -3.44
C ALA A 15 45.32 -44.85 -2.87
N THR A 16 46.52 -44.26 -2.95
CA THR A 16 46.76 -42.86 -2.57
C THR A 16 46.04 -41.89 -3.49
N ARG A 17 46.01 -42.17 -4.81
CA ARG A 17 45.31 -41.33 -5.80
C ARG A 17 43.79 -41.31 -5.61
N TRP A 18 43.19 -42.47 -5.30
CA TRP A 18 41.74 -42.56 -5.04
C TRP A 18 41.33 -41.83 -3.76
N ARG A 19 42.16 -41.89 -2.70
CA ARG A 19 41.91 -41.16 -1.44
C ARG A 19 41.98 -39.64 -1.61
N VAL A 20 42.92 -39.16 -2.42
CA VAL A 20 43.02 -37.73 -2.74
C VAL A 20 41.81 -37.28 -3.57
N ALA A 21 41.37 -38.09 -4.53
CA ALA A 21 40.20 -37.78 -5.36
C ALA A 21 38.90 -37.70 -4.52
N THR A 22 38.67 -38.61 -3.56
CA THR A 22 37.49 -38.56 -2.69
C THR A 22 37.51 -37.38 -1.73
N LEU A 23 38.66 -37.05 -1.14
CA LEU A 23 38.82 -35.86 -0.30
C LEU A 23 38.52 -34.58 -1.09
N PHE A 24 39.05 -34.46 -2.31
CA PHE A 24 38.79 -33.31 -3.17
C PHE A 24 37.30 -33.21 -3.55
N CYS A 25 36.67 -34.33 -3.88
CA CYS A 25 35.24 -34.37 -4.22
C CYS A 25 34.35 -33.97 -3.03
N LEU A 26 34.67 -34.41 -1.81
CA LEU A 26 33.96 -34.02 -0.59
C LEU A 26 34.09 -32.52 -0.29
N ILE A 27 35.28 -31.95 -0.49
CA ILE A 27 35.51 -30.51 -0.32
C ILE A 27 34.67 -29.72 -1.34
N LEU A 28 34.64 -30.15 -2.61
CA LEU A 28 33.82 -29.50 -3.65
C LEU A 28 32.32 -29.57 -3.34
N LEU A 29 31.82 -30.73 -2.89
CA LEU A 29 30.42 -30.90 -2.47
C LEU A 29 30.08 -30.01 -1.27
N ALA A 30 30.98 -29.88 -0.30
CA ALA A 30 30.79 -28.99 0.84
C ALA A 30 30.75 -27.51 0.44
N LEU A 31 31.64 -27.06 -0.46
CA LEU A 31 31.64 -25.69 -0.99
C LEU A 31 30.39 -25.40 -1.85
N ALA A 32 29.97 -26.34 -2.69
CA ALA A 32 28.75 -26.22 -3.49
C ALA A 32 27.49 -26.17 -2.59
N GLY A 33 27.44 -26.98 -1.54
CA GLY A 33 26.35 -26.96 -0.57
C GLY A 33 26.27 -25.64 0.22
N ALA A 34 27.41 -25.13 0.70
CA ALA A 34 27.47 -23.89 1.46
C ALA A 34 27.05 -22.65 0.64
N THR A 35 27.48 -22.58 -0.63
CA THR A 35 27.10 -21.50 -1.54
C THR A 35 25.63 -21.58 -1.96
N GLY A 36 25.09 -22.79 -2.17
CA GLY A 36 23.67 -23.01 -2.48
C GLY A 36 22.72 -22.57 -1.37
N MET A 37 23.07 -22.81 -0.10
CA MET A 37 22.25 -22.38 1.04
C MET A 37 22.19 -20.85 1.18
N SER A 38 23.30 -20.15 0.95
CA SER A 38 23.37 -18.68 1.05
C SER A 38 22.51 -17.99 -0.02
N MET A 39 22.56 -18.46 -1.25
CA MET A 39 21.78 -17.91 -2.37
C MET A 39 20.27 -18.14 -2.18
N MET A 40 19.89 -19.28 -1.60
CA MET A 40 18.48 -19.57 -1.29
C MET A 40 17.90 -18.63 -0.23
N GLU A 41 18.66 -18.30 0.81
CA GLU A 41 18.23 -17.35 1.84
C GLU A 41 18.07 -15.92 1.28
N GLN A 42 18.99 -15.48 0.42
CA GLN A 42 18.87 -14.19 -0.26
C GLN A 42 17.64 -14.13 -1.17
N PHE A 43 17.36 -15.20 -1.92
CA PHE A 43 16.17 -15.29 -2.77
C PHE A 43 14.87 -15.29 -1.95
N LYS A 44 14.81 -16.03 -0.83
CA LYS A 44 13.67 -16.00 0.10
C LYS A 44 13.44 -14.60 0.67
N ALA A 45 14.50 -13.91 1.07
CA ALA A 45 14.40 -12.55 1.60
C ALA A 45 13.89 -11.57 0.53
N GLN A 46 14.36 -11.70 -0.72
CA GLN A 46 13.85 -10.93 -1.86
C GLN A 46 12.38 -11.23 -2.16
N LEU A 47 11.99 -12.50 -2.16
CA LEU A 47 10.58 -12.90 -2.31
C LEU A 47 9.70 -12.33 -1.21
N THR A 48 10.16 -12.37 0.04
CA THR A 48 9.42 -11.83 1.19
C THR A 48 9.25 -10.32 1.07
N HIS A 49 10.29 -9.62 0.62
CA HIS A 49 10.24 -8.18 0.37
C HIS A 49 9.30 -7.83 -0.79
N LEU A 50 9.30 -8.59 -1.88
CA LEU A 50 8.36 -8.40 -3.00
C LEU A 50 6.92 -8.73 -2.60
N GLN A 51 6.70 -9.80 -1.85
CA GLN A 51 5.39 -10.14 -1.30
C GLN A 51 4.87 -9.06 -0.34
N GLY A 52 5.75 -8.47 0.47
CA GLY A 52 5.42 -7.32 1.32
C GLY A 52 4.97 -6.11 0.51
N LYS A 53 5.65 -5.81 -0.60
CA LYS A 53 5.26 -4.73 -1.51
C LYS A 53 3.92 -4.98 -2.23
N LEU A 54 3.61 -6.23 -2.56
CA LEU A 54 2.32 -6.58 -3.19
C LEU A 54 1.14 -6.56 -2.21
N LYS A 55 1.36 -6.92 -0.94
CA LYS A 55 0.34 -6.73 0.13
C LYS A 55 0.09 -5.25 0.45
N SER A 56 1.03 -4.38 0.12
CA SER A 56 0.98 -2.93 0.35
C SER A 56 0.32 -2.15 -0.81
N VAL A 57 -0.30 -2.82 -1.78
CA VAL A 57 -1.06 -2.09 -2.82
C VAL A 57 -2.34 -1.54 -2.18
N PRO A 58 -2.54 -0.20 -2.14
CA PRO A 58 -3.71 0.42 -1.55
C PRO A 58 -5.00 -0.16 -2.16
N GLN A 59 -5.90 -0.67 -1.33
CA GLN A 59 -7.15 -1.26 -1.80
C GLN A 59 -8.20 -0.16 -1.95
N LEU A 60 -8.01 0.72 -2.95
CA LEU A 60 -8.98 1.78 -3.23
C LEU A 60 -10.36 1.21 -3.52
N LYS A 61 -11.30 1.39 -2.59
CA LYS A 61 -12.66 0.84 -2.66
C LYS A 61 -13.65 1.84 -3.23
N TYR A 62 -13.57 3.11 -2.82
CA TYR A 62 -14.42 4.17 -3.36
C TYR A 62 -13.62 5.30 -3.96
N ILE A 63 -14.14 5.84 -5.06
CA ILE A 63 -13.58 6.96 -5.80
C ILE A 63 -14.73 7.92 -6.13
N ALA A 64 -14.54 9.21 -5.94
CA ALA A 64 -15.45 10.23 -6.44
C ALA A 64 -14.66 11.39 -7.04
N VAL A 65 -15.10 11.88 -8.20
CA VAL A 65 -14.57 13.11 -8.78
C VAL A 65 -15.60 14.19 -8.53
N LEU A 66 -15.24 15.19 -7.73
CA LEU A 66 -16.09 16.32 -7.43
C LEU A 66 -15.84 17.41 -8.46
N ASN A 67 -16.91 17.80 -9.15
CA ASN A 67 -16.90 18.80 -10.20
C ASN A 67 -17.48 20.12 -9.70
N ASP A 68 -17.03 21.23 -10.26
CA ASP A 68 -17.61 22.56 -10.04
C ASP A 68 -18.94 22.76 -10.80
N GLU A 69 -19.54 23.95 -10.66
CA GLU A 69 -20.77 24.32 -11.36
C GLU A 69 -20.63 24.27 -12.90
N GLN A 70 -19.40 24.46 -13.42
CA GLN A 70 -19.08 24.36 -14.84
C GLN A 70 -18.74 22.92 -15.26
N HIS A 71 -18.99 21.94 -14.39
CA HIS A 71 -18.72 20.52 -14.58
C HIS A 71 -17.24 20.19 -14.83
N GLN A 72 -16.32 21.05 -14.38
CA GLN A 72 -14.89 20.81 -14.44
C GLN A 72 -14.42 20.02 -13.20
N PRO A 73 -13.55 19.01 -13.35
CA PRO A 73 -12.97 18.28 -12.23
C PRO A 73 -12.17 19.20 -11.31
N ALA A 74 -12.62 19.37 -10.08
CA ALA A 74 -11.97 20.23 -9.08
C ALA A 74 -11.23 19.40 -8.02
N LEU A 75 -11.83 18.31 -7.56
CA LEU A 75 -11.26 17.45 -6.52
C LEU A 75 -11.42 15.97 -6.87
N LEU A 76 -10.42 15.17 -6.49
CA LEU A 76 -10.47 13.72 -6.50
C LEU A 76 -10.56 13.24 -5.05
N VAL A 77 -11.56 12.42 -4.76
CA VAL A 77 -11.74 11.78 -3.48
C VAL A 77 -11.51 10.29 -3.62
N THR A 78 -10.65 9.72 -2.78
CA THR A 78 -10.35 8.29 -2.76
C THR A 78 -10.42 7.76 -1.34
N PHE A 79 -10.98 6.58 -1.15
CA PHE A 79 -11.04 5.93 0.15
C PHE A 79 -10.35 4.57 0.13
N ASP A 80 -9.47 4.37 1.11
CA ASP A 80 -8.87 3.07 1.42
C ASP A 80 -9.51 2.50 2.71
N PRO A 81 -10.21 1.35 2.63
CA PRO A 81 -10.81 0.70 3.78
C PRO A 81 -9.80 0.14 4.79
N GLN A 82 -8.54 -0.10 4.39
CA GLN A 82 -7.49 -0.59 5.30
C GLN A 82 -7.03 0.52 6.24
N ASP A 83 -6.81 1.71 5.70
CA ASP A 83 -6.33 2.86 6.47
C ASP A 83 -7.47 3.58 7.21
N GLY A 84 -8.71 3.48 6.70
CA GLY A 84 -9.87 4.18 7.28
C GLY A 84 -9.82 5.70 7.06
N TYR A 85 -9.04 6.13 6.07
CA TYR A 85 -8.91 7.52 5.68
C TYR A 85 -9.39 7.71 4.23
N MET A 86 -10.11 8.80 4.04
CA MET A 86 -10.43 9.34 2.74
C MET A 86 -9.44 10.44 2.42
N GLN A 87 -8.83 10.37 1.24
CA GLN A 87 -7.95 11.39 0.71
C GLN A 87 -8.74 12.28 -0.25
N ILE A 88 -8.61 13.59 -0.09
CA ILE A 88 -9.20 14.61 -0.94
C ILE A 88 -8.05 15.36 -1.61
N GLN A 89 -7.82 15.07 -2.88
CA GLN A 89 -6.78 15.67 -3.70
C GLN A 89 -7.36 16.79 -4.57
N ARG A 90 -6.76 17.98 -4.49
CA ARG A 90 -7.11 19.11 -5.36
C ARG A 90 -6.52 18.90 -6.76
N LEU A 91 -7.38 18.99 -7.77
CA LEU A 91 -7.02 18.88 -9.19
C LEU A 91 -6.94 20.25 -9.86
N SER A 92 -7.77 21.19 -9.42
CA SER A 92 -7.81 22.55 -9.95
C SER A 92 -7.05 23.54 -9.06
N ASN A 93 -6.65 24.66 -9.67
CA ASN A 93 -5.95 25.76 -8.99
C ASN A 93 -6.90 26.88 -8.56
N VAL A 94 -8.21 26.57 -8.46
CA VAL A 94 -9.25 27.52 -8.04
C VAL A 94 -8.91 28.00 -6.64
N LYS A 95 -8.76 29.32 -6.49
CA LYS A 95 -8.40 29.94 -5.21
C LYS A 95 -9.64 29.99 -4.32
N GLU A 96 -9.68 29.09 -3.36
CA GLU A 96 -10.55 29.17 -2.19
C GLU A 96 -10.21 30.43 -1.38
N GLY A 97 -11.21 31.07 -0.78
CA GLY A 97 -11.00 32.19 0.14
C GLY A 97 -10.20 31.70 1.37
N PRO A 98 -9.18 32.44 1.84
CA PRO A 98 -8.31 31.99 2.94
C PRO A 98 -9.03 31.82 4.29
N GLU A 99 -10.23 32.36 4.43
CA GLU A 99 -11.02 32.35 5.67
C GLU A 99 -12.12 31.27 5.69
N ASP A 100 -12.34 30.59 4.57
CA ASP A 100 -13.46 29.67 4.37
C ASP A 100 -13.04 28.22 4.68
N SER A 101 -13.81 27.55 5.55
CA SER A 101 -13.62 26.13 5.84
C SER A 101 -14.51 25.32 4.91
N MET A 102 -13.92 24.43 4.12
CA MET A 102 -14.72 23.55 3.27
C MET A 102 -15.17 22.34 4.06
N GLN A 103 -16.44 21.98 3.96
CA GLN A 103 -16.97 20.78 4.60
C GLN A 103 -17.29 19.73 3.55
N LEU A 104 -16.85 18.50 3.78
CA LEU A 104 -17.22 17.36 2.95
C LEU A 104 -18.49 16.70 3.50
N TRP A 105 -19.39 16.38 2.59
CA TRP A 105 -20.67 15.74 2.85
C TRP A 105 -20.79 14.46 2.05
N ALA A 106 -21.34 13.42 2.67
CA ALA A 106 -21.91 12.26 2.00
C ALA A 106 -23.41 12.47 1.83
N LEU A 107 -23.90 12.34 0.61
CA LEU A 107 -25.32 12.42 0.27
C LEU A 107 -25.83 11.00 0.03
N ASP A 108 -26.90 10.61 0.74
CA ASP A 108 -27.55 9.32 0.55
C ASP A 108 -28.49 9.30 -0.68
N GLU A 109 -29.26 8.23 -0.85
CA GLU A 109 -30.25 8.09 -1.94
C GLU A 109 -31.38 9.14 -1.89
N SER A 110 -31.63 9.75 -0.73
CA SER A 110 -32.62 10.82 -0.53
C SER A 110 -31.97 12.22 -0.54
N ASP A 111 -30.71 12.33 -0.98
CA ASP A 111 -29.88 13.53 -0.90
C ASP A 111 -29.74 14.10 0.53
N GLN A 112 -29.90 13.26 1.56
CA GLN A 112 -29.70 13.70 2.95
C GLN A 112 -28.19 13.84 3.25
N PRO A 113 -27.73 15.02 3.68
CA PRO A 113 -26.31 15.27 3.90
C PRO A 113 -25.83 14.76 5.26
N LEU A 114 -24.82 13.91 5.23
CA LEU A 114 -24.04 13.49 6.39
C LEU A 114 -22.65 14.14 6.35
N SER A 115 -22.34 14.92 7.38
CA SER A 115 -21.04 15.57 7.54
C SER A 115 -19.92 14.54 7.70
N LEU A 116 -18.91 14.60 6.82
CA LEU A 116 -17.69 13.79 6.89
C LEU A 116 -16.52 14.54 7.53
N GLY A 117 -16.62 15.87 7.65
CA GLY A 117 -15.65 16.72 8.32
C GLY A 117 -15.13 17.87 7.47
N VAL A 118 -14.24 18.65 8.08
CA VAL A 118 -13.73 19.90 7.51
C VAL A 118 -12.41 19.65 6.77
N VAL A 119 -12.39 19.99 5.48
CA VAL A 119 -11.21 20.04 4.63
C VAL A 119 -10.51 21.39 4.85
N ALA A 120 -9.29 21.34 5.39
CA ALA A 120 -8.51 22.55 5.59
C ALA A 120 -8.15 23.23 4.25
N PRO A 121 -8.19 24.57 4.18
CA PRO A 121 -7.83 25.33 2.98
C PRO A 121 -6.33 25.19 2.68
N GLY A 122 -5.97 25.25 1.39
CA GLY A 122 -4.57 25.32 0.94
C GLY A 122 -3.75 24.02 0.97
N ILE A 123 -4.30 22.90 1.46
CA ILE A 123 -3.62 21.60 1.47
C ILE A 123 -3.80 20.88 0.12
N LYS A 124 -2.74 20.50 -0.58
CA LYS A 124 -2.90 19.79 -1.88
C LYS A 124 -3.68 18.47 -1.78
N THR A 125 -3.41 17.70 -0.73
CA THR A 125 -4.11 16.45 -0.42
C THR A 125 -4.50 16.44 1.05
N ALA A 126 -5.78 16.66 1.32
CA ALA A 126 -6.32 16.57 2.67
C ALA A 126 -6.70 15.12 3.00
N GLN A 127 -6.75 14.78 4.28
CA GLN A 127 -7.19 13.48 4.75
C GLN A 127 -8.28 13.65 5.79
N LEU A 128 -9.38 12.90 5.63
CA LEU A 128 -10.48 12.84 6.58
C LEU A 128 -10.69 11.41 7.03
N ARG A 129 -11.00 11.23 8.31
CA ARG A 129 -11.33 9.91 8.84
C ARG A 129 -12.77 9.59 8.50
N THR A 130 -13.02 8.40 7.96
CA THR A 130 -14.37 7.94 7.65
C THR A 130 -14.43 6.41 7.69
N THR A 131 -15.61 5.84 7.52
CA THR A 131 -15.82 4.39 7.53
C THR A 131 -16.43 3.92 6.22
N ASP A 132 -16.17 2.66 5.89
CA ASP A 132 -16.77 1.98 4.74
C ASP A 132 -18.30 2.03 4.79
N GLN A 133 -18.89 1.91 5.99
CA GLN A 133 -20.34 1.95 6.19
C GLN A 133 -20.94 3.29 5.74
N VAL A 134 -20.31 4.40 6.09
CA VAL A 134 -20.78 5.73 5.69
C VAL A 134 -20.73 5.91 4.17
N LEU A 135 -19.65 5.46 3.53
CA LEU A 135 -19.49 5.58 2.08
C LEU A 135 -20.34 4.59 1.30
N SER A 136 -20.65 3.43 1.86
CA SER A 136 -21.55 2.46 1.22
C SER A 136 -22.99 2.96 1.10
N LEU A 137 -23.40 3.90 1.97
CA LEU A 137 -24.69 4.56 1.92
C LEU A 137 -24.67 5.84 1.07
N ALA A 138 -23.48 6.33 0.73
CA ALA A 138 -23.30 7.57 -0.01
C ALA A 138 -23.43 7.34 -1.51
N ARG A 139 -24.44 7.92 -2.14
CA ARG A 139 -24.58 7.95 -3.60
C ARG A 139 -23.68 9.01 -4.23
N ARG A 140 -23.55 10.15 -3.54
CA ARG A 140 -22.77 11.30 -3.99
C ARG A 140 -21.97 11.90 -2.84
N LEU A 141 -20.87 12.55 -3.18
CA LEU A 141 -20.17 13.45 -2.28
C LEU A 141 -20.40 14.89 -2.73
N ALA A 142 -20.38 15.79 -1.75
CA ALA A 142 -20.48 17.21 -2.00
C ALA A 142 -19.59 18.01 -1.04
N ILE A 143 -19.14 19.19 -1.48
CA ILE A 143 -18.45 20.16 -0.63
C ILE A 143 -19.24 21.46 -0.59
N SER A 144 -19.47 21.98 0.61
CA SER A 144 -19.95 23.35 0.83
C SER A 144 -18.86 24.18 1.51
N VAL A 145 -18.94 25.50 1.35
CA VAL A 145 -18.20 26.44 2.21
C VAL A 145 -18.99 26.66 3.48
N GLU A 146 -18.29 26.59 4.59
CA GLU A 146 -18.82 26.78 5.93
C GLU A 146 -17.97 27.80 6.70
N ASN A 147 -18.51 28.30 7.81
CA ASN A 147 -17.76 29.16 8.72
C ASN A 147 -16.53 28.41 9.27
N LYS A 148 -15.56 29.17 9.79
CA LYS A 148 -14.39 28.60 10.48
C LYS A 148 -14.79 27.54 11.50
N GLY A 149 -14.26 26.34 11.34
CA GLY A 149 -14.54 25.19 12.21
C GLY A 149 -15.65 24.26 11.69
N GLY A 150 -16.33 24.62 10.61
CA GLY A 150 -17.34 23.79 9.96
C GLY A 150 -18.69 23.77 10.67
N VAL A 151 -19.51 22.81 10.27
CA VAL A 151 -20.85 22.54 10.76
C VAL A 151 -20.82 21.35 11.73
N GLU A 152 -21.58 21.49 12.83
CA GLU A 152 -21.79 20.45 13.83
C GLU A 152 -22.34 19.15 13.20
N PRO A 153 -21.92 17.96 13.69
CA PRO A 153 -22.46 16.70 13.20
C PRO A 153 -23.99 16.65 13.27
N GLY A 154 -24.64 16.24 12.18
CA GLY A 154 -26.10 16.10 12.10
C GLY A 154 -26.86 17.36 11.68
N ARG A 155 -26.17 18.49 11.42
CA ARG A 155 -26.78 19.66 10.79
C ARG A 155 -26.63 19.65 9.28
N MET A 156 -27.52 20.37 8.61
CA MET A 156 -27.49 20.58 7.16
C MET A 156 -26.41 21.61 6.77
N PRO A 157 -25.91 21.54 5.52
CA PRO A 157 -25.04 22.57 4.95
C PRO A 157 -25.71 23.93 4.99
N ARG A 158 -24.95 24.97 5.30
CA ARG A 158 -25.48 26.34 5.35
C ARG A 158 -25.54 26.98 3.98
N LEU A 159 -24.53 26.69 3.16
CA LEU A 159 -24.39 27.22 1.81
C LEU A 159 -24.65 26.14 0.76
N PRO A 160 -24.97 26.52 -0.48
CA PRO A 160 -25.02 25.61 -1.60
C PRO A 160 -23.71 24.84 -1.78
N TYR A 161 -23.81 23.67 -2.41
CA TYR A 161 -22.63 22.87 -2.72
C TYR A 161 -21.82 23.52 -3.84
N LEU A 162 -20.53 23.74 -3.58
CA LEU A 162 -19.58 24.22 -4.58
C LEU A 162 -19.11 23.12 -5.51
N PHE A 163 -18.89 21.93 -4.95
CA PHE A 163 -18.42 20.78 -5.71
C PHE A 163 -19.29 19.57 -5.42
N THR A 164 -19.63 18.80 -6.44
CA THR A 164 -20.40 17.57 -6.27
C THR A 164 -19.95 16.47 -7.22
N GLY A 165 -20.15 15.21 -6.84
CA GLY A 165 -19.69 14.07 -7.62
C GLY A 165 -20.34 12.77 -7.17
N SER A 166 -20.48 11.81 -8.09
CA SER A 166 -20.99 10.48 -7.75
C SER A 166 -19.90 9.62 -7.11
N VAL A 167 -20.27 8.83 -6.10
CA VAL A 167 -19.39 7.83 -5.50
C VAL A 167 -19.38 6.59 -6.40
N ILE A 168 -18.19 6.16 -6.77
CA ILE A 168 -17.96 4.97 -7.58
C ILE A 168 -17.27 3.95 -6.70
N GLN A 169 -17.93 2.81 -6.49
CA GLN A 169 -17.28 1.65 -5.89
C GLN A 169 -16.50 0.90 -6.96
N LYS A 170 -15.21 0.69 -6.72
CA LYS A 170 -14.38 -0.15 -7.58
C LYS A 170 -14.82 -1.60 -7.40
N ALA A 171 -15.14 -2.29 -8.50
CA ALA A 171 -15.31 -3.73 -8.49
C ALA A 171 -13.95 -4.38 -8.18
N LEU A 172 -13.88 -5.09 -7.07
CA LEU A 172 -12.69 -5.83 -6.59
C LEU A 172 -12.67 -7.24 -7.15
#